data_AF-A0A7S4RP46-F1
#
_entry.id   AF-A0A7S4RP46-F1
#
_cell.length_a   1.000
_cell.length_b   1.000
_cell.length_c   1.000
_cell.angle_alpha   90.00
_cell.angle_beta   90.00
_cell.angle_gamma   90.00
#
_symmetry.space_group_name_H-M   'P 1'
#
loop_
_entity.id
_entity.type
_entity.pdbx_description
1 polymer ?
#
loop_
_entity_poly.entity_id
_entity_poly.type
_entity_poly.pdbx_seq_one_letter_code
_entity_poly.pdbx_strand_id
1 'polypeptide(L)'
;MHCLCPPKDAIDPGGWKNVFESNCRRVHVTVCTVSVGNDLIVKSLARRRELMRQTDVMLPPDESLGMLNISKFAAKIEKKRHFWDTLYAKIVPGIPELFGQVVVLTSKVKGLAQWSRPANNIFITFETESTQQRVLRHLSVGMIHVMGNNTSKISNPNHLFRGEKLSNAREANEPSTIRWTDLNQKRRNIWYTQLQTTIASVGVIALIAMFTAFCK
;
A
#
# COMPACT_ATOMS: atom_id res chain seq x y z
N MET A 1 -15.66 5.77 -9.42
CA MET A 1 -15.95 6.22 -8.02
C MET A 1 -15.12 5.41 -7.03
N HIS A 2 -14.78 5.95 -5.86
CA HIS A 2 -14.25 5.18 -4.74
C HIS A 2 -15.00 5.44 -3.42
N CYS A 3 -15.09 4.43 -2.56
CA CYS A 3 -15.58 4.54 -1.20
C CYS A 3 -14.40 4.48 -0.22
N LEU A 4 -14.27 5.52 0.60
CA LEU A 4 -13.31 5.60 1.69
C LEU A 4 -13.90 5.02 2.97
N CYS A 5 -13.03 4.41 3.78
CA CYS A 5 -13.35 3.85 5.10
C CYS A 5 -14.47 2.79 5.10
N PRO A 6 -14.36 1.74 4.27
CA PRO A 6 -15.29 0.62 4.37
C PRO A 6 -15.14 -0.11 5.71
N PRO A 7 -16.17 -0.89 6.11
CA PRO A 7 -16.03 -1.85 7.19
C PRO A 7 -14.87 -2.81 6.90
N LYS A 8 -14.06 -3.11 7.92
CA LYS A 8 -12.83 -3.90 7.76
C LYS A 8 -13.05 -5.30 7.19
N ASP A 9 -14.23 -5.86 7.43
CA ASP A 9 -14.68 -7.18 7.01
C ASP A 9 -15.34 -7.19 5.62
N ALA A 10 -15.54 -6.03 5.01
CA ALA A 10 -16.19 -5.88 3.71
C ALA A 10 -15.22 -6.13 2.54
N ILE A 11 -14.60 -7.31 2.54
CA ILE A 11 -13.61 -7.74 1.55
C ILE A 11 -14.23 -8.32 0.27
N ASP A 12 -15.50 -8.75 0.34
CA ASP A 12 -16.20 -9.38 -0.77
C ASP A 12 -16.71 -8.33 -1.77
N PRO A 13 -16.20 -8.31 -3.02
CA PRO A 13 -16.69 -7.38 -4.05
C PRO A 13 -18.15 -7.66 -4.45
N GLY A 14 -18.63 -8.90 -4.34
CA GLY A 14 -20.01 -9.26 -4.68
C GLY A 14 -21.02 -8.59 -3.76
N GLY A 15 -20.76 -8.60 -2.45
CA GLY A 15 -21.57 -7.88 -1.47
C GLY A 15 -21.66 -6.39 -1.74
N TRP A 16 -20.56 -5.76 -2.15
CA TRP A 16 -20.59 -4.34 -2.56
C TRP A 16 -21.42 -4.13 -3.81
N LYS A 17 -21.20 -4.93 -4.85
CA LYS A 17 -22.01 -4.88 -6.08
C LYS A 17 -23.51 -4.90 -5.77
N ASN A 18 -23.94 -5.88 -4.98
CA ASN A 18 -25.34 -6.06 -4.61
C ASN A 18 -25.90 -4.84 -3.88
N VAL A 19 -25.15 -4.26 -2.95
CA VAL A 19 -25.56 -3.05 -2.22
C VAL A 19 -25.81 -1.88 -3.19
N PHE A 20 -24.94 -1.63 -4.17
CA PHE A 20 -25.15 -0.53 -5.11
C PHE A 20 -26.30 -0.79 -6.08
N GLU A 21 -26.45 -2.02 -6.57
CA GLU A 21 -27.53 -2.37 -7.50
C GLU A 21 -28.91 -2.45 -6.80
N SER A 22 -28.97 -2.87 -5.54
CA SER A 22 -30.21 -2.90 -4.76
C SER A 22 -30.65 -1.51 -4.27
N ASN A 23 -29.69 -0.69 -3.85
CA ASN A 23 -29.99 0.56 -3.15
C ASN A 23 -30.09 1.75 -4.09
N CYS A 24 -29.52 1.66 -5.29
CA CYS A 24 -29.62 2.71 -6.30
C CYS A 24 -30.44 2.21 -7.49
N ARG A 25 -31.60 2.84 -7.74
CA ARG A 25 -32.47 2.46 -8.86
C ARG A 25 -31.75 2.63 -10.20
N ARG A 26 -31.89 1.63 -11.08
CA ARG A 26 -31.33 1.62 -12.44
C ARG A 26 -29.81 1.89 -12.44
N VAL A 27 -29.08 1.18 -11.58
CA VAL A 27 -27.63 1.21 -11.52
C VAL A 27 -27.11 -0.17 -11.85
N HIS A 28 -26.14 -0.22 -12.76
CA HIS A 28 -25.39 -1.42 -13.05
C HIS A 28 -23.91 -1.19 -12.73
N VAL A 29 -23.34 -2.09 -11.93
CA VAL A 29 -21.93 -2.04 -11.55
C VAL A 29 -21.15 -2.98 -12.45
N THR A 30 -20.27 -2.41 -13.25
CA THR A 30 -19.41 -3.16 -14.19
C THR A 30 -18.28 -3.85 -13.46
N VAL A 31 -17.57 -3.12 -12.60
CA VAL A 31 -16.40 -3.62 -11.86
C VAL A 31 -16.41 -3.09 -10.45
N CYS A 32 -16.18 -3.98 -9.48
CA CYS A 32 -15.93 -3.62 -8.09
C CYS A 32 -14.56 -4.17 -7.67
N THR A 33 -13.65 -3.28 -7.29
CA THR A 33 -12.30 -3.62 -6.85
C THR A 33 -12.13 -3.20 -5.40
N VAL A 34 -11.89 -4.16 -4.51
CA VAL A 34 -11.61 -3.88 -3.09
C VAL A 34 -10.10 -3.87 -2.89
N SER A 35 -9.58 -2.72 -2.45
CA SER A 35 -8.19 -2.63 -2.00
C SER A 35 -8.09 -3.08 -0.54
N VAL A 36 -7.09 -3.91 -0.28
CA VAL A 36 -6.80 -4.50 1.03
C VAL A 36 -5.51 -3.92 1.59
N GLY A 37 -5.35 -3.92 2.91
CA GLY A 37 -4.14 -3.42 3.57
C GLY A 37 -2.92 -4.35 3.38
N ASN A 38 -2.28 -4.33 2.20
CA ASN A 38 -1.19 -5.23 1.81
C ASN A 38 0.21 -4.60 1.84
N ASP A 39 0.40 -3.41 2.42
CA ASP A 39 1.67 -2.68 2.44
C ASP A 39 2.87 -3.52 2.87
N LEU A 40 2.71 -4.34 3.91
CA LEU A 40 3.80 -5.17 4.42
C LEU A 40 4.27 -6.20 3.40
N ILE A 41 3.35 -6.74 2.60
CA ILE A 41 3.67 -7.68 1.52
C ILE A 41 4.33 -6.95 0.38
N VAL A 42 3.76 -5.83 -0.06
CA VAL A 42 4.31 -5.02 -1.15
C VAL A 42 5.72 -4.56 -0.80
N LYS A 43 5.95 -4.07 0.41
CA LYS A 43 7.28 -3.68 0.92
C LYS A 43 8.23 -4.87 0.99
N SER A 44 7.78 -6.03 1.44
CA SER A 44 8.61 -7.24 1.50
C SER A 44 8.96 -7.77 0.10
N LEU A 45 8.03 -7.69 -0.86
CA LEU A 45 8.25 -8.05 -2.26
C LEU A 45 9.22 -7.08 -2.95
N ALA A 46 9.05 -5.77 -2.75
CA ALA A 46 9.96 -4.76 -3.28
C ALA A 46 11.38 -4.97 -2.75
N ARG A 47 11.53 -5.17 -1.43
CA ARG A 47 12.85 -5.46 -0.84
C ARG A 47 13.45 -6.76 -1.36
N ARG A 48 12.64 -7.81 -1.54
CA ARG A 48 13.10 -9.07 -2.13
C ARG A 48 13.59 -8.88 -3.56
N ARG A 49 12.88 -8.12 -4.40
CA ARG A 49 13.30 -7.80 -5.78
C ARG A 49 14.63 -7.05 -5.79
N GLU A 50 14.79 -6.08 -4.90
CA GLU A 50 16.04 -5.32 -4.81
C GLU A 50 17.23 -6.21 -4.39
N LEU A 51 17.06 -7.09 -3.41
CA LEU A 51 18.13 -8.01 -3.01
C LEU A 51 18.48 -9.01 -4.12
N MET A 52 17.48 -9.50 -4.86
CA MET A 52 17.71 -10.35 -6.03
C MET A 52 18.51 -9.62 -7.11
N ARG A 53 18.17 -8.35 -7.38
CA ARG A 53 18.90 -7.49 -8.32
C ARG A 53 20.34 -7.24 -7.88
N GLN A 54 20.56 -6.99 -6.59
CA GLN A 54 21.91 -6.84 -6.03
C GLN A 54 22.73 -8.12 -6.17
N THR A 55 22.09 -9.28 -5.96
CA THR A 55 22.75 -10.57 -6.11
C THR A 55 23.11 -10.84 -7.57
N ASP A 56 22.23 -10.49 -8.51
CA ASP A 56 22.46 -10.59 -9.95
C ASP A 56 23.70 -9.84 -10.41
N VAL A 57 23.86 -8.59 -9.96
CA VAL A 57 25.04 -7.76 -10.26
C VAL A 57 26.35 -8.37 -9.72
N MET A 58 26.28 -9.22 -8.69
CA MET A 58 27.46 -9.90 -8.12
C MET A 58 27.74 -11.26 -8.76
N LEU A 59 26.83 -11.79 -9.58
CA LEU A 59 27.02 -13.05 -10.29
C LEU A 59 27.82 -12.84 -11.58
N PRO A 60 28.57 -13.86 -12.03
CA PRO A 60 29.21 -13.83 -13.34
C PRO A 60 28.17 -13.75 -14.47
N PRO A 61 28.47 -13.05 -15.59
CA PRO A 61 27.49 -12.65 -16.61
C PRO A 61 26.83 -13.80 -17.39
N ASP A 62 27.41 -15.01 -17.35
CA ASP A 62 26.89 -16.19 -18.07
C ASP A 62 25.94 -17.05 -17.23
N GLU A 63 25.64 -16.65 -15.99
CA GLU A 63 24.88 -17.49 -15.06
C GLU A 63 23.48 -16.94 -14.80
N SER A 64 22.46 -17.78 -15.02
CA SER A 64 21.07 -17.35 -14.89
C SER A 64 20.66 -17.10 -13.44
N LEU A 65 19.78 -16.11 -13.25
CA LEU A 65 19.08 -15.65 -12.03
C LEU A 65 18.15 -16.69 -11.35
N GLY A 66 18.61 -17.93 -11.26
CA GLY A 66 17.90 -19.04 -10.61
C GLY A 66 18.21 -19.12 -9.12
N MET A 67 17.18 -19.28 -8.28
CA MET A 67 17.32 -19.48 -6.83
C MET A 67 18.30 -20.62 -6.49
N LEU A 68 18.30 -21.68 -7.31
CA LEU A 68 19.21 -22.82 -7.18
C LEU A 68 20.68 -22.44 -7.46
N ASN A 69 20.93 -21.66 -8.52
CA ASN A 69 22.29 -21.21 -8.86
C ASN A 69 22.85 -20.27 -7.78
N ILE A 70 22.05 -19.31 -7.34
CA ILE A 70 22.43 -18.40 -6.24
C ILE A 70 22.75 -19.21 -4.98
N SER A 71 21.92 -20.20 -4.65
CA SER A 71 22.16 -21.04 -3.47
C SER A 71 23.46 -21.85 -3.58
N LYS A 72 23.78 -22.36 -4.78
CA LYS A 72 25.00 -23.12 -5.06
C LYS A 72 26.24 -22.22 -4.94
N PHE A 73 26.15 -20.99 -5.45
CA PHE A 73 27.21 -19.98 -5.32
C PHE A 73 27.42 -19.53 -3.88
N ALA A 74 26.34 -19.21 -3.18
CA ALA A 74 26.37 -18.88 -1.76
C ALA A 74 27.05 -19.99 -0.95
N ALA A 75 26.68 -21.25 -1.17
CA ALA A 75 27.28 -22.40 -0.50
C ALA A 75 28.77 -22.59 -0.85
N LYS A 76 29.16 -22.32 -2.11
CA LYS A 76 30.56 -22.41 -2.55
C LYS A 76 31.44 -21.34 -1.92
N ILE A 77 30.92 -20.12 -1.76
CA ILE A 77 31.60 -19.00 -1.09
C ILE A 77 31.70 -19.29 0.41
N GLU A 78 30.62 -19.75 1.03
CA GLU A 78 30.59 -20.02 2.47
C GLU A 78 31.56 -21.15 2.87
N LYS A 79 31.68 -22.20 2.05
CA LYS A 79 32.66 -23.28 2.27
C LYS A 79 34.12 -22.82 2.27
N LYS A 80 34.43 -21.68 1.65
CA LYS A 80 35.79 -21.14 1.52
C LYS A 80 36.11 -20.04 2.53
N ARG A 81 35.14 -19.61 3.34
CA ARG A 81 35.34 -18.49 4.28
C ARG A 81 36.19 -18.89 5.47
N HIS A 82 37.10 -17.99 5.85
CA HIS A 82 37.77 -18.03 7.14
C HIS A 82 36.98 -17.24 8.20
N PHE A 83 37.40 -17.39 9.47
CA PHE A 83 36.77 -16.72 10.60
C PHE A 83 36.73 -15.18 10.44
N TRP A 84 37.81 -14.57 9.92
CA TRP A 84 37.87 -13.13 9.68
C TRP A 84 36.90 -12.66 8.59
N ASP A 85 36.67 -13.46 7.55
CA ASP A 85 35.72 -13.16 6.48
C ASP A 85 34.28 -13.13 7.00
N THR A 86 33.99 -13.94 8.02
CA THR A 86 32.68 -13.99 8.69
C THR A 86 32.43 -12.72 9.51
N LEU A 87 33.48 -12.10 10.06
CA LEU A 87 33.37 -10.85 10.79
C LEU A 87 33.17 -9.66 9.83
N TYR A 88 33.92 -9.62 8.71
CA TYR A 88 33.78 -8.61 7.66
C TYR A 88 32.43 -8.64 6.96
N ALA A 89 31.83 -9.83 6.81
CA ALA A 89 30.50 -10.03 6.25
C ALA A 89 29.39 -9.25 6.96
N LYS A 90 29.57 -8.89 8.24
CA LYS A 90 28.60 -8.07 9.00
C LYS A 90 28.59 -6.61 8.56
N ILE A 91 29.67 -6.12 7.95
CA ILE A 91 29.84 -4.74 7.53
C ILE A 91 29.51 -4.57 6.06
N VAL A 92 29.98 -5.50 5.21
CA VAL A 92 29.68 -5.53 3.78
C VAL A 92 29.03 -6.88 3.44
N PRO A 93 27.71 -6.92 3.18
CA PRO A 93 27.02 -8.16 2.89
C PRO A 93 27.42 -8.69 1.50
N GLY A 94 27.85 -9.95 1.45
CA GLY A 94 28.14 -10.66 0.21
C GLY A 94 26.94 -11.47 -0.29
N ILE A 95 27.16 -12.26 -1.35
CA ILE A 95 26.15 -13.15 -1.94
C ILE A 95 25.48 -14.08 -0.90
N PRO A 96 26.21 -14.72 0.05
CA PRO A 96 25.57 -15.56 1.07
C PRO A 96 24.59 -14.81 1.97
N GLU A 97 24.96 -13.61 2.43
CA GLU A 97 24.10 -12.77 3.29
C GLU A 97 22.86 -12.28 2.55
N LEU A 98 23.03 -11.83 1.31
CA LEU A 98 21.93 -11.37 0.45
C LEU A 98 20.96 -12.52 0.16
N PHE A 99 21.47 -13.71 -0.18
CA PHE A 99 20.65 -14.89 -0.40
C PHE A 99 19.89 -15.30 0.88
N GLY A 100 20.55 -15.31 2.03
CA GLY A 100 19.91 -15.56 3.33
C GLY A 100 18.74 -14.60 3.59
N GLN A 101 18.94 -13.30 3.33
CA GLN A 101 17.87 -12.30 3.44
C GLN A 101 16.72 -12.53 2.45
N VAL A 102 17.01 -12.94 1.21
CA VAL A 102 15.99 -13.30 0.21
C VAL A 102 15.16 -14.49 0.68
N VAL A 103 15.77 -15.52 1.26
CA VAL A 103 15.06 -16.69 1.81
C VAL A 103 14.13 -16.26 2.96
N VAL A 104 14.64 -15.47 3.92
CA VAL A 104 13.85 -14.94 5.04
C VAL A 104 12.66 -14.11 4.53
N LEU A 105 12.89 -13.21 3.57
CA LEU A 105 11.81 -12.41 2.97
C LEU A 105 10.82 -13.26 2.20
N THR A 106 11.26 -14.32 1.52
CA THR A 106 10.37 -15.24 0.80
C THR A 106 9.44 -15.96 1.78
N SER A 107 9.97 -16.46 2.90
CA SER A 107 9.17 -17.04 3.98
C SER A 107 8.21 -16.02 4.60
N LYS A 108 8.68 -14.79 4.84
CA LYS A 108 7.84 -13.70 5.34
C LYS A 108 6.70 -13.35 4.38
N VAL A 109 6.96 -13.29 3.08
CA VAL A 109 5.92 -13.05 2.06
C VAL A 109 4.89 -14.18 2.06
N LYS A 110 5.33 -15.45 2.16
CA LYS A 110 4.41 -16.61 2.25
C LYS A 110 3.51 -16.51 3.49
N GLY A 111 4.09 -16.24 4.66
CA GLY A 111 3.33 -16.09 5.90
C GLY A 111 2.35 -14.90 5.84
N LEU A 112 2.83 -13.75 5.35
CA LEU A 112 1.96 -12.59 5.17
C LEU A 112 0.86 -12.86 4.14
N ALA A 113 1.11 -13.64 3.08
CA ALA A 113 0.14 -13.96 2.02
C ALA A 113 -1.09 -14.70 2.55
N GLN A 114 -0.90 -15.60 3.53
CA GLN A 114 -1.95 -16.40 4.15
C GLN A 114 -2.87 -15.58 5.09
N TRP A 115 -2.42 -14.42 5.54
CA TRP A 115 -3.19 -13.61 6.49
C TRP A 115 -4.36 -12.88 5.79
N SER A 116 -5.55 -12.98 6.37
CA SER A 116 -6.73 -12.17 6.00
C SER A 116 -6.48 -10.69 6.28
N ARG A 117 -6.72 -9.84 5.27
CA ARG A 117 -6.43 -8.40 5.33
C ARG A 117 -7.72 -7.61 5.34
N PRO A 118 -7.79 -6.54 6.14
CA PRO A 118 -8.98 -5.71 6.18
C PRO A 118 -9.13 -4.96 4.84
N ALA A 119 -10.39 -4.75 4.46
CA ALA A 119 -10.75 -3.83 3.39
C ALA A 119 -10.35 -2.40 3.79
N ASN A 120 -9.81 -1.64 2.84
CA ASN A 120 -9.27 -0.31 3.08
C ASN A 120 -9.92 0.76 2.20
N ASN A 121 -10.02 0.53 0.89
CA ASN A 121 -10.79 1.37 -0.03
C ASN A 121 -11.46 0.50 -1.09
N ILE A 122 -12.58 0.95 -1.63
CA ILE A 122 -13.29 0.23 -2.70
C ILE A 122 -13.38 1.14 -3.90
N PHE A 123 -13.08 0.62 -5.08
CA PHE A 123 -13.22 1.29 -6.35
C PHE A 123 -14.36 0.64 -7.11
N ILE A 124 -15.23 1.47 -7.65
CA ILE A 124 -16.45 1.04 -8.32
C ILE A 124 -16.54 1.76 -9.64
N THR A 125 -16.69 0.96 -10.69
CA THR A 125 -16.91 1.39 -12.05
C THR A 125 -18.34 1.07 -12.43
N PHE A 126 -19.06 2.09 -12.87
CA PHE A 126 -20.40 1.97 -13.38
C PHE A 126 -20.36 1.92 -14.91
N GLU A 127 -21.43 1.42 -15.51
CA GLU A 127 -21.56 1.35 -16.96
C GLU A 127 -21.52 2.74 -17.63
N THR A 128 -22.11 3.75 -16.97
CA THR A 128 -22.21 5.12 -17.50
C THR A 128 -21.75 6.15 -16.48
N GLU A 129 -21.14 7.23 -16.96
CA GLU A 129 -20.70 8.35 -16.12
C GLU A 129 -21.88 9.05 -15.43
N SER A 130 -23.00 9.21 -16.14
CA SER A 130 -24.21 9.80 -15.59
C SER A 130 -24.73 9.02 -14.37
N THR A 131 -24.61 7.69 -14.40
CA THR A 131 -24.91 6.83 -13.27
C THR A 131 -23.93 7.04 -12.12
N GLN A 132 -22.63 7.11 -12.41
CA GLN A 132 -21.60 7.42 -11.41
C GLN A 132 -21.90 8.74 -10.70
N GLN A 133 -22.13 9.82 -11.44
CA GLN A 133 -22.39 11.14 -10.87
C GLN A 133 -23.67 11.15 -10.02
N ARG A 134 -24.73 10.48 -10.48
CA ARG A 134 -25.97 10.34 -9.71
C ARG A 134 -25.72 9.63 -8.37
N VAL A 135 -25.03 8.50 -8.40
CA VAL A 135 -24.68 7.75 -7.18
C VAL A 135 -23.81 8.58 -6.24
N LEU A 136 -22.81 9.29 -6.77
CA LEU A 136 -21.95 10.19 -5.99
C LEU A 136 -22.74 11.29 -5.28
N ARG A 137 -23.70 11.94 -5.96
CA ARG A 137 -24.53 12.98 -5.34
C ARG A 137 -25.34 12.48 -4.15
N HIS A 138 -25.77 11.22 -4.18
CA HIS A 138 -26.58 10.62 -3.10
C HIS A 138 -25.74 10.01 -1.97
N LEU A 139 -24.51 9.57 -2.26
CA LEU A 139 -23.67 8.84 -1.30
C LEU A 139 -22.47 9.65 -0.79
N SER A 140 -22.21 10.83 -1.35
CA SER A 140 -21.13 11.72 -0.92
C SER A 140 -21.52 12.38 0.41
N VAL A 141 -21.06 11.82 1.51
CA VAL A 141 -21.25 12.37 2.85
C VAL A 141 -19.93 12.92 3.39
N GLY A 142 -20.00 14.06 4.09
CA GLY A 142 -18.85 14.64 4.76
C GLY A 142 -18.15 13.67 5.72
N MET A 143 -16.82 13.68 5.71
CA MET A 143 -16.01 12.70 6.43
C MET A 143 -16.23 12.68 7.95
N ILE A 144 -16.50 13.84 8.54
CA ILE A 144 -16.76 13.97 9.98
C ILE A 144 -17.97 13.13 10.38
N HIS A 145 -19.02 13.12 9.55
CA HIS A 145 -20.22 12.33 9.79
C HIS A 145 -19.99 10.83 9.62
N VAL A 146 -19.12 10.45 8.67
CA VAL A 146 -18.73 9.05 8.45
C VAL A 146 -17.93 8.52 9.64
N MET A 147 -16.99 9.31 10.16
CA MET A 147 -16.19 8.93 11.34
C MET A 147 -17.02 8.82 12.62
N GLY A 148 -18.03 9.67 12.78
CA GLY A 148 -19.00 9.59 13.87
C GLY A 148 -20.16 8.61 13.64
N ASN A 149 -20.14 7.86 12.53
CA ASN A 149 -21.23 7.00 12.04
C ASN A 149 -22.64 7.62 12.18
N ASN A 150 -22.77 8.90 11.86
CA ASN A 150 -24.02 9.63 12.04
C ASN A 150 -24.99 9.36 10.88
N THR A 151 -25.78 8.29 10.99
CA THR A 151 -26.70 7.77 9.95
C THR A 151 -27.82 8.74 9.59
N SER A 152 -28.12 9.73 10.43
CA SER A 152 -29.18 10.73 10.20
C SER A 152 -28.94 11.67 9.01
N LYS A 153 -27.70 11.73 8.50
CA LYS A 153 -27.32 12.65 7.41
C LYS A 153 -27.54 12.09 6.01
N ILE A 154 -27.88 10.81 5.88
CA ILE A 154 -28.21 10.21 4.59
C ILE A 154 -29.72 10.35 4.36
N SER A 155 -30.12 10.84 3.19
CA SER A 155 -31.53 11.04 2.84
C SER A 155 -32.35 9.75 2.77
N ASN A 156 -31.71 8.61 2.50
CA ASN A 156 -32.38 7.31 2.43
C ASN A 156 -31.57 6.23 3.19
N PRO A 157 -32.11 5.61 4.24
CA PRO A 157 -31.41 4.59 5.02
C PRO A 157 -30.96 3.37 4.20
N ASN A 158 -31.57 3.13 3.03
CA ASN A 158 -31.14 2.07 2.12
C ASN A 158 -29.74 2.31 1.55
N HIS A 159 -29.20 3.53 1.61
CA HIS A 159 -27.84 3.81 1.14
C HIS A 159 -26.74 3.41 2.13
N LEU A 160 -27.10 2.91 3.31
CA LEU A 160 -26.16 2.40 4.31
C LEU A 160 -25.63 1.03 3.90
N PHE A 161 -24.33 0.81 4.06
CA PHE A 161 -23.75 -0.51 3.84
C PHE A 161 -24.19 -1.45 4.95
N ARG A 162 -24.86 -2.54 4.58
CA ARG A 162 -25.52 -3.50 5.50
C ARG A 162 -26.48 -2.83 6.50
N GLY A 163 -27.05 -1.68 6.15
CA GLY A 163 -28.00 -0.95 7.00
C GLY A 163 -27.39 -0.21 8.21
N GLU A 164 -26.07 -0.31 8.43
CA GLU A 164 -25.46 0.17 9.69
C GLU A 164 -24.36 1.21 9.52
N LYS A 165 -23.63 1.19 8.39
CA LYS A 165 -22.39 1.95 8.25
C LYS A 165 -22.42 2.90 7.06
N LEU A 166 -22.02 4.14 7.35
CA LEU A 166 -21.73 5.15 6.33
C LEU A 166 -20.41 4.83 5.63
N SER A 167 -20.40 4.88 4.30
CA SER A 167 -19.19 4.94 3.50
C SER A 167 -19.09 6.31 2.84
N ASN A 168 -17.90 6.92 2.86
CA ASN A 168 -17.67 8.20 2.19
C ASN A 168 -17.38 7.94 0.71
N ALA A 169 -18.39 8.11 -0.14
CA ALA A 169 -18.25 8.01 -1.58
C ALA A 169 -17.63 9.29 -2.17
N ARG A 170 -16.61 9.12 -3.02
CA ARG A 170 -15.96 10.22 -3.74
C ARG A 170 -15.62 9.80 -5.16
N GLU A 171 -15.43 10.79 -6.01
CA GLU A 171 -14.84 10.55 -7.32
C GLU A 171 -13.42 10.01 -7.17
N ALA A 172 -13.07 9.04 -8.02
CA ALA A 172 -11.75 8.43 -7.99
C ALA A 172 -10.84 9.14 -8.98
N ASN A 173 -9.62 9.43 -8.54
CA ASN A 173 -8.56 9.88 -9.44
C ASN A 173 -8.23 8.78 -10.45
N GLU A 174 -7.62 9.16 -11.56
CA GLU A 174 -7.13 8.22 -12.55
C GLU A 174 -6.13 7.22 -11.94
N PRO A 175 -6.10 5.96 -12.39
CA PRO A 175 -5.24 4.93 -11.80
C PRO A 175 -3.74 5.27 -11.80
N SER A 176 -3.28 6.01 -12.80
CA SER A 176 -1.90 6.51 -12.95
C SER A 176 -1.53 7.58 -11.91
N THR A 177 -2.51 8.36 -11.46
CA THR A 177 -2.34 9.44 -10.47
C THR A 177 -2.40 8.91 -9.03
N ILE A 178 -2.98 7.72 -8.83
CA ILE A 178 -3.11 7.11 -7.51
C ILE A 178 -1.77 6.51 -7.06
N ARG A 179 -1.25 7.06 -5.96
CA ARG A 179 -0.15 6.44 -5.21
C ARG A 179 -0.71 5.33 -4.31
N TRP A 180 -0.65 4.09 -4.81
CA TRP A 180 -1.19 2.92 -4.11
C TRP A 180 -0.63 2.70 -2.70
N THR A 181 0.61 3.13 -2.45
CA THR A 181 1.25 3.10 -1.12
C THR A 181 0.60 4.02 -0.10
N ASP A 182 -0.03 5.09 -0.57
CA ASP A 182 -0.59 6.11 0.32
C ASP A 182 -2.03 5.78 0.72
N LEU A 183 -2.70 4.90 -0.06
CA LEU A 183 -4.09 4.50 0.19
C LEU A 183 -4.28 3.83 1.55
N ASN A 184 -3.28 3.11 2.07
CA ASN A 184 -3.35 2.37 3.34
C ASN A 184 -2.70 3.12 4.51
N GLN A 185 -2.22 4.34 4.27
CA GLN A 185 -1.69 5.16 5.35
C GLN A 185 -2.81 5.63 6.28
N LYS A 186 -2.61 5.39 7.57
CA LYS A 186 -3.46 6.00 8.59
C LYS A 186 -3.28 7.52 8.52
N ARG A 187 -4.38 8.28 8.56
CA ARG A 187 -4.35 9.76 8.57
C ARG A 187 -3.42 10.35 9.60
N ARG A 188 -3.35 9.72 10.78
CA ARG A 188 -2.43 10.12 11.84
C ARG A 188 -0.98 10.10 11.37
N ASN A 189 -0.58 9.09 10.60
CA ASN A 189 0.76 9.01 10.05
C ASN A 189 0.99 10.09 8.99
N ILE A 190 0.01 10.35 8.12
CA ILE A 190 0.10 11.45 7.14
C ILE A 190 0.35 12.78 7.86
N TRP A 191 -0.43 13.07 8.92
CA TRP A 191 -0.25 14.27 9.74
C TRP A 191 1.13 14.34 10.40
N TYR A 192 1.61 13.24 10.98
CA TYR A 192 2.96 13.21 11.57
C TYR A 192 4.05 13.41 10.52
N THR A 193 3.93 12.77 9.36
CA THR A 193 4.89 12.93 8.26
C THR A 193 4.89 14.37 7.76
N GLN A 194 3.73 14.98 7.57
CA GLN A 194 3.62 16.39 7.17
C GLN A 194 4.26 17.32 8.21
N LEU A 195 4.01 17.10 9.50
CA LEU A 195 4.62 17.87 10.57
C LEU A 195 6.15 17.77 10.55
N GLN A 196 6.68 16.55 10.42
CA GLN A 196 8.13 16.32 10.34
C GLN A 196 8.76 16.99 9.12
N THR A 197 8.13 16.88 7.94
CA THR A 197 8.63 17.51 6.72
C THR A 197 8.62 19.03 6.80
N THR A 198 7.60 19.61 7.44
CA THR A 198 7.52 21.07 7.64
C THR A 198 8.62 21.55 8.59
N ILE A 199 8.81 20.86 9.71
CA ILE A 199 9.89 21.19 10.68
C ILE A 199 11.26 21.10 10.00
N ALA A 200 11.53 20.04 9.25
CA ALA A 200 12.78 19.87 8.52
C ALA A 200 12.99 21.00 7.48
N SER A 201 11.95 21.35 6.73
CA SER A 201 12.02 22.42 5.73
C SER A 201 12.32 23.78 6.36
N VAL A 202 11.65 24.11 7.47
CA VAL A 202 11.93 25.34 8.23
C VAL A 202 13.35 25.34 8.78
N GLY A 203 13.84 24.20 9.29
CA GLY A 203 15.21 24.05 9.77
C GLY A 203 16.25 24.29 8.66
N VAL A 204 16.02 23.76 7.46
CA VAL A 204 16.90 23.99 6.30
C VAL A 204 16.91 25.46 5.90
N ILE A 205 15.74 26.11 5.85
CA ILE A 205 15.65 27.54 5.53
C ILE A 205 16.40 28.38 6.57
N ALA A 206 16.26 28.07 7.85
CA ALA A 206 16.98 28.77 8.93
C ALA A 206 18.50 28.59 8.85
N LEU A 207 18.98 27.38 8.53
CA LEU A 207 20.40 27.11 8.32
C LEU A 207 20.97 27.90 7.14
N ILE A 208 20.25 27.95 6.03
CA ILE A 208 20.64 28.74 4.85
C ILE A 208 20.68 30.23 5.22
N ALA A 209 19.65 30.74 5.91
CA ALA A 209 19.60 32.13 6.34
C ALA A 209 20.78 32.49 7.27
N MET A 210 21.09 31.64 8.25
CA MET A 210 22.27 31.82 9.11
C MET A 210 23.56 31.83 8.29
N PHE A 211 23.74 30.87 7.39
CA PHE A 211 24.93 30.81 6.54
C PHE A 211 25.09 32.09 5.70
N THR A 212 24.01 32.59 5.08
CA THR A 212 24.05 33.84 4.33
C THR A 212 24.31 35.08 5.19
N ALA A 213 23.91 35.06 6.46
CA ALA A 213 24.18 36.15 7.40
C ALA A 213 25.63 36.13 7.90
N PHE A 214 26.23 34.95 8.08
CA PHE A 214 27.64 34.79 8.46
C PHE A 214 28.62 35.08 7.33
N CYS A 215 28.19 34.99 6.06
CA CYS A 215 29.03 35.33 4.89
C CYS A 215 28.97 36.82 4.50
N LYS A 216 28.24 37.66 5.23
CA LYS A 216 28.24 39.13 5.07
C LYS A 216 29.09 39.77 6.15
#